data_AF-A0A0L0QL35-F1
#
_entry.id   AF-A0A0L0QL35-F1
#
_cell.length_a   1.000
_cell.length_b   1.000
_cell.length_c   1.000
_cell.angle_alpha   90.00
_cell.angle_beta   90.00
_cell.angle_gamma   90.00
#
_symmetry.space_group_name_H-M   'P 1'
#
loop_
_entity.id
_entity.type
_entity.pdbx_description
1 polymer ?
#
loop_
_entity_poly.entity_id
_entity_poly.type
_entity_poly.pdbx_seq_one_letter_code
_entity_poly.pdbx_strand_id
1 'polypeptide(L)'
;MMEKNITMEFDEISIYQFGSSLNTQTPNDIDLLIVYRNRSYKEIIKLIRLRRTLRIQLQKILGIPIDIVLLSNKEERQLLYLDQINYKKLL
;
A
#
# COMPACT_ATOMS: atom_id res chain seq x y z
N MET A 1 4.54 16.18 -27.81
CA MET A 1 4.18 14.77 -27.52
C MET A 1 3.46 14.76 -26.20
N MET A 2 2.22 14.27 -26.16
CA MET A 2 1.40 14.17 -24.95
C MET A 2 2.02 13.19 -23.95
N GLU A 3 2.16 13.60 -22.70
CA GLU A 3 2.39 12.70 -21.58
C GLU A 3 1.16 11.78 -21.47
N LYS A 4 1.35 10.49 -21.77
CA LYS A 4 0.34 9.48 -21.48
C LYS A 4 0.26 9.37 -19.95
N ASN A 5 -0.73 10.03 -19.36
CA ASN A 5 -1.18 9.69 -18.02
C ASN A 5 -1.66 8.24 -18.04
N ILE A 6 -0.86 7.34 -17.49
CA ILE A 6 -1.22 5.94 -17.35
C ILE A 6 -2.22 5.86 -16.19
N THR A 7 -3.51 6.09 -16.48
CA THR A 7 -4.58 5.71 -15.57
C THR A 7 -4.65 4.19 -15.55
N MET A 8 -4.00 3.58 -14.54
CA MET A 8 -4.14 2.16 -14.27
C MET A 8 -5.41 1.98 -13.43
N GLU A 9 -6.50 1.55 -14.05
CA GLU A 9 -7.63 0.96 -13.32
C GLU A 9 -7.13 -0.31 -12.65
N PHE A 10 -6.74 -0.20 -11.37
CA PHE A 10 -6.69 -1.35 -10.49
C PHE A 10 -8.12 -1.63 -10.05
N ASP A 11 -8.62 -2.87 -10.17
CA ASP A 11 -9.81 -3.25 -9.37
C ASP A 11 -9.58 -2.86 -7.91
N GLU A 12 -10.66 -2.62 -7.15
CA GLU A 12 -10.65 -2.20 -5.75
C GLU A 12 -9.39 -2.62 -4.96
N ILE A 13 -8.46 -1.68 -4.83
CA ILE A 13 -7.41 -1.71 -3.83
C ILE A 13 -7.88 -0.87 -2.64
N SER A 14 -7.57 -1.32 -1.44
CA SER A 14 -7.72 -0.50 -0.25
C SER A 14 -6.35 -0.25 0.36
N ILE A 15 -6.10 0.99 0.75
CA ILE A 15 -4.83 1.40 1.32
C ILE A 15 -5.06 1.84 2.76
N TYR A 16 -4.23 1.33 3.66
CA TYR A 16 -4.28 1.63 5.07
C TYR A 16 -2.90 2.09 5.53
N GLN A 17 -2.86 3.06 6.43
CA GLN A 17 -1.69 3.36 7.25
C GLN A 17 -1.82 2.61 8.56
N PHE A 18 -0.73 2.05 9.06
CA PHE A 18 -0.69 1.40 10.36
C PHE A 18 0.65 1.66 11.07
N GLY A 19 0.88 0.95 12.17
CA GLY A 19 2.13 1.02 12.92
C GLY A 19 2.27 2.29 13.75
N SER A 20 3.51 2.59 14.14
CA SER A 20 3.83 3.69 15.07
C SER A 20 3.44 5.06 14.51
N SER A 21 3.48 5.20 13.18
CA SER A 21 3.22 6.44 12.44
C SER A 21 1.81 7.00 12.57
N LEU A 22 0.86 6.23 13.12
CA LEU A 22 -0.49 6.73 13.40
C LEU A 22 -0.55 7.67 14.59
N ASN A 23 0.36 7.52 15.56
CA ASN A 23 0.26 8.18 16.87
C ASN A 23 1.36 9.21 17.11
N THR A 24 2.20 9.48 16.10
CA THR A 24 3.31 10.43 16.21
C THR A 24 3.32 11.38 15.01
N GLN A 25 3.66 12.64 15.27
CA GLN A 25 3.81 13.66 14.23
C GLN A 25 5.17 13.58 13.52
N THR A 26 6.16 12.92 14.15
CA THR A 26 7.51 12.75 13.62
C THR A 26 7.88 11.26 13.62
N PRO A 27 7.24 10.45 12.75
CA PRO A 27 7.54 9.03 12.68
C PRO A 27 8.95 8.77 12.13
N ASN A 28 9.57 7.68 12.61
CA ASN A 28 10.82 7.19 12.05
C ASN A 28 10.61 6.57 10.66
N ASP A 29 9.44 5.98 10.44
CA ASP A 29 9.02 5.29 9.23
C ASP A 29 7.49 5.28 9.10
N ILE A 30 6.97 5.03 7.89
CA ILE A 30 5.53 4.84 7.67
C ILE A 30 5.27 3.44 7.14
N ASP A 31 4.44 2.71 7.88
CA ASP A 31 3.91 1.42 7.46
C ASP A 31 2.59 1.60 6.69
N LEU A 32 2.56 1.08 5.47
CA LEU A 32 1.37 1.04 4.63
C LEU A 32 0.97 -0.40 4.34
N LEU A 33 -0.32 -0.66 4.35
CA LEU A 33 -0.91 -1.92 3.92
C LEU A 33 -1.75 -1.67 2.67
N ILE A 34 -1.50 -2.45 1.62
CA ILE A 34 -2.34 -2.48 0.42
C ILE A 34 -3.06 -3.82 0.39
N VAL A 35 -4.37 -3.78 0.51
CA VAL A 35 -5.25 -4.95 0.35
C VAL A 35 -5.81 -4.95 -1.07
N TYR A 36 -5.63 -6.06 -1.78
CA TYR A 36 -6.06 -6.20 -3.18
C TYR A 36 -6.97 -7.40 -3.38
N ARG A 37 -7.96 -7.30 -4.28
CA ARG A 37 -8.78 -8.47 -4.68
C ARG A 37 -7.99 -9.45 -5.54
N ASN A 38 -8.37 -10.74 -5.52
CA ASN A 38 -7.74 -11.82 -6.31
C ASN A 38 -7.35 -11.35 -7.72
N ARG A 39 -6.10 -11.62 -8.09
CA ARG A 39 -5.47 -11.16 -9.31
C ARG A 39 -4.92 -12.31 -10.13
N SER A 40 -4.93 -12.15 -11.45
CA SER A 40 -4.07 -12.95 -12.34
C SER A 40 -2.59 -12.71 -12.03
N TYR A 41 -1.73 -13.66 -12.40
CA TYR A 41 -0.27 -13.52 -12.24
C TYR A 41 0.28 -12.20 -12.83
N LYS A 42 -0.22 -11.79 -14.00
CA LYS A 42 0.18 -10.55 -14.67
C LYS A 42 -0.15 -9.31 -13.82
N GLU A 43 -1.29 -9.31 -13.13
CA GLU A 43 -1.69 -8.22 -12.26
C GLU A 43 -0.90 -8.20 -10.94
N ILE A 44 -0.50 -9.36 -10.40
CA ILE A 44 0.41 -9.44 -9.26
C ILE A 44 1.75 -8.76 -9.61
N ILE A 45 2.32 -9.04 -10.79
CA ILE A 45 3.55 -8.38 -11.25
C ILE A 45 3.39 -6.86 -11.34
N LYS A 46 2.22 -6.37 -11.81
CA LYS A 46 1.91 -4.93 -11.82
C LYS A 46 1.85 -4.37 -10.40
N LEU A 47 1.24 -5.08 -9.46
CA LEU A 47 1.14 -4.66 -8.05
C LEU A 47 2.51 -4.57 -7.38
N ILE A 48 3.40 -5.54 -7.64
CA ILE A 48 4.78 -5.51 -7.13
C ILE A 48 5.54 -4.28 -7.67
N ARG A 49 5.33 -3.94 -8.95
CA ARG A 49 5.90 -2.71 -9.55
C ARG A 49 5.29 -1.45 -8.92
N LEU A 50 3.97 -1.42 -8.73
CA LEU A 50 3.28 -0.31 -8.05
C LEU A 50 3.86 -0.10 -6.65
N ARG A 51 3.98 -1.17 -5.84
CA ARG A 51 4.57 -1.11 -4.50
C ARG A 51 5.95 -0.46 -4.52
N ARG A 52 6.81 -0.88 -5.45
CA ARG A 52 8.16 -0.32 -5.57
C ARG A 52 8.12 1.16 -5.93
N THR A 53 7.29 1.55 -6.90
CA THR A 53 7.14 2.95 -7.32
C THR A 53 6.63 3.82 -6.19
N LEU A 54 5.57 3.38 -5.50
CA LEU A 54 4.99 4.10 -4.36
C LEU A 54 6.00 4.28 -3.24
N ARG A 55 6.72 3.22 -2.85
CA ARG A 55 7.77 3.30 -1.83
C ARG A 55 8.80 4.36 -2.19
N ILE A 56 9.37 4.29 -3.39
CA ILE A 56 10.42 5.24 -3.82
C ILE A 56 9.89 6.68 -3.84
N GLN A 57 8.69 6.90 -4.39
CA GLN A 57 8.12 8.24 -4.49
C GLN A 57 7.76 8.82 -3.12
N LEU A 58 7.11 8.04 -2.25
CA LEU A 58 6.74 8.48 -0.91
C LEU A 58 7.98 8.72 -0.03
N GLN A 59 8.98 7.85 -0.08
CA GLN A 59 10.26 8.07 0.62
C GLN A 59 10.92 9.38 0.18
N LYS A 60 10.90 9.67 -1.13
CA LYS A 60 11.46 10.92 -1.68
C LYS A 60 10.69 12.15 -1.19
N ILE A 61 9.36 12.08 -1.11
CA ILE A 61 8.51 13.20 -0.71
C ILE A 61 8.62 13.46 0.80
N LEU A 62 8.63 12.40 1.60
CA LEU A 62 8.53 12.49 3.06
C LEU A 62 9.89 12.53 3.75
N GLY A 63 10.96 12.12 3.07
CA GLY A 63 12.32 12.09 3.63
C GLY A 63 12.56 11.01 4.68
N ILE A 64 11.60 10.11 4.88
CA ILE A 64 11.66 9.01 5.85
C ILE A 64 11.39 7.66 5.18
N PRO A 65 11.86 6.54 5.75
CA PRO A 65 11.54 5.19 5.30
C PRO A 65 10.03 4.92 5.17
N ILE A 66 9.68 4.16 4.13
CA ILE A 66 8.31 3.70 3.88
C ILE A 66 8.37 2.20 3.65
N ASP A 67 7.60 1.45 4.43
CA ASP A 67 7.40 0.02 4.25
C ASP A 67 5.96 -0.26 3.83
N ILE A 68 5.82 -1.18 2.87
CA ILE A 68 4.53 -1.47 2.24
C ILE A 68 4.31 -2.97 2.22
N VAL A 69 3.31 -3.41 2.98
CA VAL A 69 2.80 -4.78 3.00
C VAL A 69 1.72 -4.93 1.93
N LEU A 70 1.76 -6.05 1.19
CA LEU A 70 0.71 -6.41 0.23
C LEU A 70 0.01 -7.64 0.74
N LEU A 71 -1.32 -7.58 0.87
CA LEU A 71 -2.16 -8.74 1.18
C LEU A 71 -3.28 -8.85 0.17
N SER A 72 -3.52 -10.05 -0.34
CA SER A 72 -4.80 -10.32 -0.99
C SER A 72 -5.92 -10.21 0.05
N ASN A 73 -7.13 -9.92 -0.41
CA ASN A 73 -8.32 -9.89 0.43
C ASN A 73 -8.63 -11.25 1.09
N LYS A 74 -8.04 -12.35 0.58
CA LYS A 74 -8.12 -13.68 1.21
C LYS A 74 -7.12 -13.81 2.34
N GLU A 75 -5.86 -13.43 2.11
CA GLU A 75 -4.81 -13.48 3.14
C GLU A 75 -5.15 -12.56 4.31
N GLU A 76 -5.62 -11.35 4.04
CA GLU A 76 -6.06 -10.40 5.06
C GLU A 76 -7.13 -11.02 5.97
N ARG A 77 -8.19 -11.61 5.39
CA ARG A 77 -9.27 -12.27 6.15
C ARG A 77 -8.83 -13.52 6.89
N GLN A 78 -7.96 -14.32 6.29
CA GLN A 78 -7.45 -15.53 6.92
C GLN A 78 -6.59 -15.20 8.15
N LEU A 79 -5.82 -14.12 8.07
CA LEU A 79 -5.00 -13.63 9.16
C LEU A 79 -5.78 -12.75 10.14
N LEU A 80 -7.00 -12.30 9.78
CA LEU A 80 -7.73 -11.25 10.48
C LEU A 80 -6.82 -10.03 10.73
N TYR A 81 -6.03 -9.66 9.72
CA TYR A 81 -4.90 -8.76 9.91
C TYR A 81 -5.35 -7.37 10.36
N LEU A 82 -6.39 -6.83 9.74
CA LEU A 82 -6.95 -5.53 10.12
C LEU A 82 -7.57 -5.53 11.52
N ASP A 83 -8.07 -6.67 11.99
CA ASP A 83 -8.66 -6.78 13.33
C ASP A 83 -7.60 -6.80 14.45
N GLN A 84 -6.35 -7.09 14.09
CA GLN A 84 -5.23 -7.21 15.04
C GLN A 84 -4.39 -5.94 15.17
N ILE A 85 -4.59 -4.95 14.29
CA ILE A 85 -3.78 -3.74 14.25
C ILE A 85 -4.63 -2.49 14.37
N ASN A 86 -4.06 -1.43 14.92
CA ASN A 86 -4.64 -0.10 14.74
C ASN A 86 -4.29 0.40 13.34
N TYR A 87 -5.28 0.90 12.60
CA TYR A 87 -5.10 1.36 11.24
C TYR A 87 -5.96 2.58 10.93
N LYS A 88 -5.53 3.34 9.92
CA LYS A 88 -6.33 4.38 9.29
C LYS A 88 -6.48 4.08 7.81
N LYS A 89 -7.72 3.96 7.33
CA LYS A 89 -8.00 3.81 5.90
C LYS A 89 -7.70 5.12 5.16
N LEU A 90 -6.92 5.04 4.09
CA LEU A 90 -6.53 6.15 3.23
C LEU A 90 -7.30 6.17 1.91
N LEU A 91 -7.54 4.99 1.32
CA LEU A 91 -8.28 4.79 0.08
C LEU A 91 -9.11 3.51 0.17
#